data_AF-A0A914QR64-F1
#
_entry.id   AF-A0A914QR64-F1
#
_cell.length_a   1.000
_cell.length_b   1.000
_cell.length_c   1.000
_cell.angle_alpha   90.00
_cell.angle_beta   90.00
_cell.angle_gamma   90.00
#
_symmetry.space_group_name_H-M   'P 1'
#
loop_
_entity.id
_entity.type
_entity.pdbx_description
1 polymer ?
#
loop_
_entity_poly.entity_id
_entity_poly.type
_entity_poly.pdbx_seq_one_letter_code
_entity_poly.pdbx_strand_id
1 'polypeptide(L)'
;MIYTIFIRDVVRFFAIYAIFLFGFTHSFYLIFIVCEREFHDKYPNDTHVNILANPLEGLLRLFICTIGEFTTLYKEINTCEHQVVSMIGKVVFLIYELFVSLLQFNLLIAMMTRTYEMIYHTQKEYKRQWAQVILMTELSHSPKERLMALLKYSRPIGTDKRKRAFVVTRKHETFSESEKLMKEQQANAIREEKRLLLKRRFRDIHHTVPGHPGHLSKLRNAFRPETPYIPTPMPTRWPNLKKE
;
A
#
# COMPACT_ATOMS: atom_id res chain seq x y z
N MET A 1 1.49 10.16 -3.29
CA MET A 1 1.43 8.95 -4.13
C MET A 1 0.44 7.92 -3.57
N ILE A 2 0.58 7.48 -2.31
CA ILE A 2 -0.38 6.54 -1.69
C ILE A 2 -1.81 7.13 -1.62
N TYR A 3 -1.93 8.38 -1.17
CA TYR A 3 -3.23 9.08 -1.09
C TYR A 3 -3.94 9.18 -2.46
N THR A 4 -3.20 9.47 -3.53
CA THR A 4 -3.75 9.57 -4.89
C THR A 4 -4.20 8.22 -5.45
N ILE A 5 -3.54 7.12 -5.07
CA ILE A 5 -3.92 5.76 -5.47
C ILE A 5 -5.20 5.35 -4.74
N PHE A 6 -5.23 5.57 -3.41
CA PHE A 6 -6.39 5.30 -2.58
C PHE A 6 -7.62 6.09 -3.04
N ILE A 7 -7.50 7.40 -3.27
CA ILE A 7 -8.62 8.21 -3.78
C ILE A 7 -9.10 7.70 -5.13
N ARG A 8 -8.20 7.32 -6.03
CA ARG A 8 -8.59 6.87 -7.37
C ARG A 8 -9.47 5.63 -7.32
N ASP A 9 -9.17 4.71 -6.40
CA ASP A 9 -9.95 3.49 -6.21
C ASP A 9 -11.27 3.77 -5.50
N VAL A 10 -11.24 4.60 -4.45
CA VAL A 10 -12.46 5.02 -3.73
C VAL A 10 -13.42 5.79 -4.65
N VAL A 11 -12.90 6.66 -5.52
CA VAL A 11 -13.72 7.41 -6.49
C VAL A 11 -14.34 6.48 -7.52
N ARG A 12 -13.62 5.46 -8.00
CA ARG A 12 -14.18 4.46 -8.93
C ARG A 12 -15.28 3.63 -8.27
N PHE A 13 -15.05 3.21 -7.02
CA PHE A 13 -16.05 2.52 -6.22
C PHE A 13 -17.30 3.39 -6.04
N PHE A 14 -17.12 4.63 -5.60
CA PHE A 14 -18.22 5.56 -5.39
C PHE A 14 -18.97 5.89 -6.70
N ALA A 15 -18.26 5.99 -7.83
CA ALA A 15 -18.89 6.25 -9.13
C ALA A 15 -19.80 5.10 -9.59
N ILE A 16 -19.33 3.85 -9.48
CA ILE A 16 -20.14 2.66 -9.81
C ILE A 16 -21.33 2.57 -8.85
N TYR A 17 -21.10 2.81 -7.57
CA TYR A 17 -22.15 2.84 -6.56
C TYR A 17 -23.22 3.91 -6.88
N ALA A 18 -22.79 5.13 -7.20
CA ALA A 18 -23.70 6.23 -7.52
C ALA A 18 -24.58 5.90 -8.73
N ILE A 19 -24.04 5.28 -9.79
CA ILE A 19 -24.83 4.89 -10.98
C ILE A 19 -25.98 3.94 -10.58
N PHE A 20 -25.69 2.91 -9.77
CA PHE A 20 -26.74 2.01 -9.29
C PHE A 20 -27.73 2.73 -8.38
N LEU A 21 -27.25 3.53 -7.44
CA LEU A 21 -28.11 4.25 -6.51
C LEU A 21 -29.05 5.22 -7.25
N PHE A 22 -28.55 6.00 -8.21
CA PHE A 22 -29.39 6.86 -9.04
C PHE A 22 -30.38 6.05 -9.89
N GLY A 23 -29.96 4.94 -10.51
CA GLY A 23 -30.83 4.09 -11.32
C GLY A 23 -32.01 3.52 -10.51
N PHE A 24 -31.72 2.96 -9.35
CA PHE A 24 -32.76 2.40 -8.48
C PHE A 24 -33.61 3.47 -7.80
N THR A 25 -33.06 4.65 -7.49
CA THR A 25 -33.85 5.81 -7.03
C THR A 25 -34.98 6.14 -8.01
N HIS A 26 -34.69 6.19 -9.31
CA HIS A 26 -35.72 6.45 -10.32
C HIS A 26 -36.72 5.29 -10.43
N SER A 27 -36.26 4.05 -10.31
CA SER A 27 -37.14 2.88 -10.33
C SER A 27 -38.13 2.88 -9.17
N PHE A 28 -37.67 3.16 -7.94
CA PHE A 28 -38.55 3.22 -6.78
C PHE A 28 -39.46 4.44 -6.80
N TYR A 29 -38.99 5.58 -7.29
CA TYR A 29 -39.81 6.78 -7.48
C TYR A 29 -41.07 6.49 -8.32
N LEU A 30 -40.92 5.75 -9.43
CA LEU A 30 -42.07 5.35 -10.26
C LEU A 30 -43.03 4.41 -9.52
N ILE A 31 -42.51 3.43 -8.78
CA ILE A 31 -43.33 2.49 -8.00
C ILE A 31 -44.16 3.23 -6.95
N PHE A 32 -43.56 4.19 -6.23
CA PHE A 32 -44.26 4.95 -5.20
C PHE A 32 -45.28 5.94 -5.74
N ILE A 33 -45.04 6.57 -6.91
CA ILE A 33 -46.07 7.38 -7.59
C ILE A 33 -47.29 6.55 -7.97
N VAL A 34 -47.08 5.34 -8.48
CA VAL A 34 -48.19 4.45 -8.84
C VAL A 34 -48.98 4.06 -7.59
N CYS A 35 -48.31 3.75 -6.48
CA CYS A 35 -48.97 3.47 -5.21
C CYS A 35 -49.72 4.68 -4.64
N GLU A 36 -49.16 5.89 -4.74
CA GLU A 36 -49.79 7.13 -4.27
C GLU A 36 -51.08 7.44 -5.04
N ARG A 37 -51.05 7.28 -6.38
CA ARG A 37 -52.23 7.49 -7.23
C ARG A 37 -53.37 6.56 -6.85
N GLU A 38 -53.09 5.26 -6.70
CA GLU A 38 -54.09 4.27 -6.32
C GLU A 38 -54.64 4.52 -4.91
N PHE A 39 -53.78 4.96 -3.98
CA PHE A 39 -54.22 5.33 -2.64
C PHE A 39 -55.20 6.51 -2.68
N HIS A 40 -54.88 7.55 -3.45
CA HIS A 40 -55.72 8.74 -3.58
C HIS A 40 -57.08 8.43 -4.25
N ASP A 41 -57.11 7.51 -5.22
CA ASP A 41 -58.35 7.06 -5.85
C ASP A 41 -59.27 6.33 -4.85
N LYS A 42 -58.70 5.63 -3.86
CA LYS A 42 -59.46 4.89 -2.84
C LYS A 42 -59.84 5.70 -1.61
N TYR A 43 -58.98 6.64 -1.20
CA TYR A 43 -59.14 7.47 -0.01
C TYR A 43 -58.92 8.96 -0.34
N PRO A 44 -59.90 9.64 -0.98
CA PRO A 44 -59.74 11.01 -1.47
C PRO A 44 -59.60 12.07 -0.37
N ASN A 45 -59.96 11.72 0.88
CA ASN A 45 -59.89 12.64 2.03
C ASN A 45 -58.64 12.43 2.90
N ASP A 46 -57.82 11.41 2.61
CA ASP A 46 -56.67 11.06 3.43
C ASP A 46 -55.38 11.49 2.71
N THR A 47 -54.60 12.36 3.34
CA THR A 47 -53.37 12.88 2.76
C THR A 47 -52.22 11.92 3.05
N HIS A 48 -52.14 10.82 2.31
CA HIS A 48 -50.99 9.94 2.40
C HIS A 48 -49.77 10.63 1.80
N VAL A 49 -48.80 10.97 2.65
CA VAL A 49 -47.59 11.66 2.22
C VAL A 49 -46.61 10.63 1.65
N ASN A 50 -46.31 10.74 0.36
CA ASN A 50 -45.33 9.87 -0.28
C ASN A 50 -43.93 10.14 0.29
N ILE A 51 -43.39 9.12 0.96
CA ILE A 51 -42.06 9.09 1.56
C ILE A 51 -40.93 9.36 0.53
N LEU A 52 -41.18 9.06 -0.75
CA LEU A 52 -40.25 9.22 -1.85
C LEU A 52 -40.63 10.35 -2.83
N ALA A 53 -41.44 11.34 -2.41
CA ALA A 53 -41.88 12.44 -3.27
C ALA A 53 -40.71 13.27 -3.84
N ASN A 54 -39.63 13.44 -3.06
CA ASN A 54 -38.44 14.16 -3.49
C ASN A 54 -37.33 13.19 -3.91
N PRO A 55 -36.71 13.35 -5.10
CA PRO A 55 -35.66 12.43 -5.56
C PRO A 55 -34.41 12.45 -4.65
N LEU A 56 -34.10 13.58 -4.02
CA LEU A 56 -32.99 13.68 -3.04
C LEU A 56 -33.31 12.95 -1.74
N GLU A 57 -34.54 13.02 -1.27
CA GLU A 57 -34.99 12.31 -0.07
C GLU A 57 -35.02 10.80 -0.34
N GLY A 58 -35.47 10.39 -1.53
CA GLY A 58 -35.40 9.01 -2.00
C GLY A 58 -33.99 8.45 -2.09
N LEU A 59 -33.06 9.26 -2.61
CA LEU A 59 -31.64 8.92 -2.69
C LEU A 59 -31.05 8.65 -1.29
N LEU A 60 -31.35 9.52 -0.32
CA LEU A 60 -30.84 9.37 1.06
C LEU A 60 -31.46 8.15 1.76
N ARG A 61 -32.75 7.90 1.57
CA ARG A 61 -33.43 6.72 2.14
C ARG A 61 -32.93 5.41 1.52
N LEU A 62 -32.64 5.40 0.21
CA LEU A 62 -32.03 4.24 -0.45
C LEU A 62 -30.58 4.02 -0.01
N PHE A 63 -29.82 5.10 0.22
CA PHE A 63 -28.50 5.00 0.83
C PHE A 63 -28.58 4.36 2.23
N ILE A 64 -29.49 4.81 3.08
CA ILE A 64 -29.72 4.25 4.43
C ILE A 64 -30.14 2.76 4.35
N CYS A 65 -30.94 2.41 3.35
CA CYS A 65 -31.32 1.02 3.06
C CYS A 65 -30.09 0.13 2.85
N THR A 66 -29.09 0.57 2.06
CA THR A 66 -27.85 -0.21 1.81
C THR A 66 -27.01 -0.45 3.06
N ILE A 67 -27.18 0.36 4.11
CA ILE A 67 -26.45 0.20 5.38
C ILE A 67 -27.11 -0.87 6.26
N GLY A 68 -28.37 -1.24 5.97
CA GLY A 68 -29.13 -2.27 6.68
C GLY A 68 -30.44 -1.76 7.30
N GLU A 69 -30.77 -0.47 7.15
CA GLU A 69 -32.02 0.11 7.65
C GLU A 69 -33.12 0.11 6.58
N PHE A 70 -33.55 -1.08 6.15
CA PHE A 70 -34.52 -1.25 5.07
C PHE A 70 -35.99 -1.34 5.53
N THR A 71 -36.22 -1.40 6.83
CA THR A 71 -37.57 -1.67 7.40
C THR A 71 -38.60 -0.62 7.00
N THR A 72 -38.20 0.65 6.88
CA THR A 72 -39.09 1.75 6.52
C THR A 72 -39.54 1.66 5.07
N LEU A 73 -38.61 1.47 4.13
CA LEU A 73 -38.93 1.27 2.71
C LEU A 73 -39.77 0.02 2.46
N TYR A 74 -39.45 -1.09 3.13
CA TYR A 74 -40.21 -2.33 2.99
C TYR A 74 -41.66 -2.19 3.49
N LYS A 75 -41.87 -1.47 4.61
CA LYS A 75 -43.21 -1.20 5.14
C LYS A 75 -44.07 -0.46 4.12
N GLU A 76 -43.56 0.61 3.53
CA GLU A 76 -44.30 1.39 2.51
C GLU A 76 -44.68 0.56 1.28
N ILE A 77 -43.76 -0.27 0.78
CA ILE A 77 -44.04 -1.18 -0.35
C ILE A 77 -45.12 -2.21 0.02
N ASN A 78 -45.15 -2.63 1.29
CA ASN A 78 -46.14 -3.59 1.78
C ASN A 78 -47.49 -2.95 2.09
N THR A 79 -47.54 -1.65 2.42
CA THR A 79 -48.77 -0.88 2.62
C THR A 79 -49.53 -0.67 1.29
N CYS A 80 -48.82 -0.71 0.16
CA CYS A 80 -49.43 -0.59 -1.16
C CYS A 80 -50.40 -1.76 -1.44
N GLU A 81 -51.68 -1.45 -1.58
CA GLU A 81 -52.76 -2.43 -1.63
C GLU A 81 -52.86 -3.16 -2.99
N HIS A 82 -52.32 -2.54 -4.04
CA HIS A 82 -52.29 -3.14 -5.38
C HIS A 82 -51.29 -4.31 -5.43
N GLN A 83 -51.83 -5.54 -5.38
CA GLN A 83 -51.04 -6.78 -5.26
C GLN A 83 -49.92 -6.91 -6.29
N VAL A 84 -50.16 -6.52 -7.54
CA VAL A 84 -49.14 -6.63 -8.62
C VAL A 84 -47.99 -5.65 -8.41
N VAL A 85 -48.28 -4.41 -8.01
CA VAL A 85 -47.27 -3.35 -7.83
C VAL A 85 -46.47 -3.62 -6.56
N SER A 86 -47.13 -4.07 -5.49
CA SER A 86 -46.45 -4.52 -4.26
C SER A 86 -45.55 -5.73 -4.51
N MET A 87 -45.99 -6.71 -5.32
CA MET A 87 -45.14 -7.85 -5.70
C MET A 87 -43.91 -7.40 -6.49
N ILE A 88 -44.11 -6.56 -7.52
CA ILE A 88 -43.02 -6.01 -8.33
C ILE A 88 -42.06 -5.22 -7.44
N GLY A 89 -42.57 -4.37 -6.54
CA GLY A 89 -41.78 -3.61 -5.58
C GLY A 89 -40.93 -4.48 -4.68
N LYS A 90 -41.48 -5.57 -4.14
CA LYS A 90 -40.74 -6.55 -3.31
C LYS A 90 -39.63 -7.27 -4.09
N VAL A 91 -39.89 -7.63 -5.35
CA VAL A 91 -38.90 -8.28 -6.21
C VAL A 91 -37.77 -7.31 -6.57
N VAL A 92 -38.11 -6.08 -6.98
CA VAL A 92 -37.13 -5.02 -7.29
C VAL A 92 -36.31 -4.67 -6.05
N PHE A 93 -36.95 -4.62 -4.88
CA PHE A 93 -36.29 -4.42 -3.58
C PHE A 93 -35.28 -5.52 -3.25
N LEU A 94 -35.65 -6.79 -3.42
CA LEU A 94 -34.74 -7.91 -3.19
C LEU A 94 -33.57 -7.93 -4.18
N ILE A 95 -33.83 -7.64 -5.46
CA ILE A 95 -32.79 -7.52 -6.49
C ILE A 95 -31.85 -6.37 -6.14
N TYR A 96 -32.38 -5.20 -5.76
CA TYR A 96 -31.59 -4.04 -5.34
C TYR A 96 -30.67 -4.40 -4.17
N GLU A 97 -31.21 -4.97 -3.10
CA GLU A 97 -30.45 -5.31 -1.90
C GLU A 97 -29.38 -6.36 -2.19
N LEU A 98 -29.69 -7.36 -3.01
CA LEU A 98 -28.74 -8.40 -3.40
C LEU A 98 -27.64 -7.86 -4.32
N PHE A 99 -28.00 -7.07 -5.34
CA PHE A 99 -27.02 -6.51 -6.28
C PHE A 99 -26.11 -5.51 -5.58
N VAL A 100 -26.66 -4.56 -4.82
CA VAL A 100 -25.88 -3.51 -4.19
C VAL A 100 -24.95 -4.11 -3.13
N SER A 101 -25.46 -4.97 -2.24
CA SER A 101 -24.62 -5.59 -1.19
C SER A 101 -23.55 -6.53 -1.76
N LEU A 102 -23.88 -7.40 -2.73
CA LEU A 102 -22.89 -8.34 -3.29
C LEU A 102 -21.89 -7.66 -4.24
N LEU A 103 -22.30 -6.68 -5.06
CA LEU A 103 -21.36 -5.95 -5.93
C LEU A 103 -20.44 -5.02 -5.13
N GLN A 104 -20.97 -4.33 -4.11
CA GLN A 104 -20.17 -3.37 -3.35
C GLN A 104 -18.99 -4.05 -2.65
N PHE A 105 -19.22 -5.14 -1.91
CA PHE A 105 -18.12 -5.82 -1.21
C PHE A 105 -17.17 -6.54 -2.19
N ASN A 106 -17.70 -7.21 -3.21
CA ASN A 106 -16.87 -8.02 -4.12
C ASN A 106 -15.97 -7.16 -5.05
N LEU A 107 -16.45 -6.00 -5.51
CA LEU A 107 -15.64 -5.09 -6.32
C LEU A 107 -14.73 -4.18 -5.48
N LEU A 108 -15.15 -3.80 -4.26
CA LEU A 108 -14.31 -3.01 -3.35
C LEU A 108 -13.06 -3.78 -2.94
N ILE A 109 -13.21 -5.05 -2.56
CA ILE A 109 -12.07 -5.90 -2.18
C ILE A 109 -11.14 -6.11 -3.38
N ALA A 110 -11.69 -6.38 -4.58
CA ALA A 110 -10.87 -6.63 -5.77
C ALA A 110 -10.00 -5.43 -6.18
N MET A 111 -10.53 -4.20 -6.13
CA MET A 111 -9.75 -3.01 -6.46
C MET A 111 -8.78 -2.60 -5.35
N MET A 112 -9.21 -2.67 -4.08
CA MET A 112 -8.36 -2.31 -2.94
C MET A 112 -7.20 -3.30 -2.72
N THR A 113 -7.40 -4.60 -2.97
CA THR A 113 -6.33 -5.60 -2.85
C THR A 113 -5.20 -5.35 -3.85
N ARG A 114 -5.53 -4.96 -5.09
CA ARG A 114 -4.51 -4.64 -6.11
C ARG A 114 -3.66 -3.43 -5.72
N THR A 115 -4.25 -2.40 -5.14
CA THR A 115 -3.50 -1.22 -4.70
C THR A 115 -2.76 -1.44 -3.40
N TYR A 116 -3.27 -2.30 -2.52
CA TYR A 116 -2.52 -2.79 -1.37
C TYR A 116 -1.23 -3.49 -1.80
N GLU A 117 -1.28 -4.41 -2.78
CA GLU A 117 -0.08 -5.07 -3.30
C GLU A 117 0.93 -4.07 -3.88
N MET A 118 0.47 -3.06 -4.62
CA MET A 118 1.36 -2.03 -5.17
C MET A 118 2.01 -1.16 -4.09
N ILE A 119 1.26 -0.80 -3.05
CA ILE A 119 1.78 -0.08 -1.87
C ILE A 119 2.79 -0.96 -1.13
N TYR A 120 2.49 -2.25 -1.00
CA TYR A 120 3.38 -3.20 -0.36
C TYR A 120 4.73 -3.31 -1.08
N HIS A 121 4.79 -3.22 -2.40
CA HIS A 121 6.05 -3.21 -3.13
C HIS A 121 6.85 -1.90 -2.98
N THR A 122 6.21 -0.80 -2.56
CA THR A 122 6.83 0.54 -2.41
C THR A 122 7.21 0.90 -0.96
N GLN A 123 7.74 -0.07 -0.20
CA GLN A 123 8.17 0.08 1.21
C GLN A 123 9.15 1.22 1.51
N LYS A 124 9.73 1.92 0.53
CA LYS A 124 10.74 2.98 0.77
C LYS A 124 10.19 4.41 0.73
N GLU A 125 8.90 4.61 0.43
CA GLU A 125 8.30 5.94 0.41
C GLU A 125 8.35 6.64 1.77
N TYR A 126 8.23 5.90 2.88
CA TYR A 126 8.36 6.49 4.23
C TYR A 126 9.76 7.08 4.45
N LYS A 127 10.82 6.42 3.95
CA LYS A 127 12.20 6.95 4.03
C LYS A 127 12.36 8.22 3.19
N ARG A 128 11.71 8.27 2.01
CA ARG A 128 11.70 9.46 1.15
C ARG A 128 10.98 10.63 1.83
N GLN A 129 9.82 10.39 2.42
CA GLN A 129 9.07 11.41 3.16
C GLN A 129 9.86 11.89 4.38
N TRP A 130 10.47 10.97 5.14
CA TRP A 130 11.29 11.31 6.30
C TRP A 130 12.50 12.16 5.91
N ALA A 131 13.22 11.79 4.85
CA ALA A 131 14.33 12.58 4.32
C ALA A 131 13.87 13.98 3.84
N GLN A 132 12.71 14.09 3.21
CA GLN A 132 12.15 15.36 2.76
C GLN A 132 11.82 16.28 3.94
N VAL A 133 11.25 15.75 5.03
CA VAL A 133 10.99 16.52 6.25
C VAL A 133 12.31 17.01 6.86
N ILE A 134 13.31 16.13 6.98
CA ILE A 134 14.64 16.51 7.49
C ILE A 134 15.23 17.64 6.65
N LEU A 135 15.18 17.54 5.33
CA LEU A 135 15.72 18.55 4.43
C LEU A 135 14.97 19.90 4.58
N MET A 136 13.64 19.86 4.71
CA MET A 136 12.83 21.05 4.93
C MET A 136 13.16 21.72 6.27
N THR A 137 13.34 20.93 7.33
CA THR A 137 13.79 21.40 8.65
C THR A 137 15.21 21.94 8.61
N GLU A 138 16.10 21.35 7.82
CA GLU A 138 17.46 21.86 7.66
C GLU A 138 17.45 23.21 6.93
N LEU A 139 16.62 23.34 5.89
CA LEU A 139 16.44 24.57 5.12
C LEU A 139 15.82 25.71 5.92
N SER A 140 15.02 25.42 6.96
CA SER A 140 14.41 26.43 7.80
C SER A 140 15.37 27.07 8.81
N HIS A 141 16.58 26.53 8.99
CA HIS A 141 17.60 27.08 9.88
C HIS A 141 18.52 28.07 9.16
N SER A 142 19.08 29.04 9.89
CA SER A 142 20.03 29.99 9.31
C SER A 142 21.32 29.31 8.87
N PRO A 143 22.05 29.82 7.84
CA PRO A 143 23.28 29.20 7.36
C PRO A 143 24.36 29.01 8.44
N LYS A 144 24.40 29.92 9.44
CA LYS A 144 25.33 29.83 10.57
C LYS A 144 24.98 28.67 11.51
N GLU A 145 23.71 28.48 11.83
CA GLU A 145 23.23 27.37 12.66
C GLU A 145 23.44 26.02 11.97
N ARG A 146 23.23 25.95 10.66
CA ARG A 146 23.48 24.74 9.85
C ARG A 146 24.95 24.33 9.90
N LEU A 147 25.86 25.31 9.78
CA LEU A 147 27.29 25.06 9.92
C LEU A 147 27.64 24.57 11.34
N MET A 148 27.09 25.20 12.38
CA MET A 148 27.31 24.76 13.77
C MET A 148 26.79 23.33 14.00
N ALA A 149 25.61 23.00 13.48
CA ALA A 149 25.05 21.65 13.55
C ALA A 149 25.94 20.63 12.83
N LEU A 150 26.44 20.94 11.64
CA LEU A 150 27.38 20.08 10.91
C LEU A 150 28.67 19.86 11.70
N LEU A 151 29.23 20.90 12.31
CA LEU A 151 30.45 20.80 13.12
C LEU A 151 30.23 20.00 14.41
N LYS A 152 29.02 20.06 15.00
CA LYS A 152 28.63 19.33 16.21
C LYS A 152 28.49 17.82 15.97
N TYR A 153 27.90 17.42 14.83
CA TYR A 153 27.61 16.01 14.53
C TYR A 153 28.69 15.31 13.69
N SER A 154 29.62 16.05 13.08
CA SER A 154 30.74 15.48 12.31
C SER A 154 32.04 15.40 13.12
N ARG A 155 32.84 14.36 12.86
CA ARG A 155 34.17 14.17 13.45
C ARG A 155 35.27 14.30 12.38
N PRO A 156 36.42 14.91 12.70
CA PRO A 156 37.54 14.98 11.76
C PRO A 156 38.11 13.58 11.48
N ILE A 157 38.53 13.34 10.23
CA ILE A 157 39.19 12.10 9.80
C ILE A 157 40.71 12.28 9.88
N GLY A 158 41.34 11.44 10.69
CA GLY A 158 42.80 11.42 10.84
C GLY A 158 43.38 12.72 11.41
N THR A 159 44.54 13.13 10.89
CA THR A 159 45.28 14.35 11.29
C THR A 159 44.74 15.62 10.64
N ASP A 160 43.91 15.47 9.60
CA ASP A 160 43.53 16.53 8.68
C ASP A 160 42.14 17.11 9.06
N LYS A 161 42.12 18.22 9.81
CA LYS A 161 40.89 18.78 10.44
C LYS A 161 39.80 19.23 9.45
N ARG A 162 40.16 19.38 8.16
CA ARG A 162 39.24 19.77 7.08
C ARG A 162 38.36 18.62 6.60
N LYS A 163 38.87 17.39 6.63
CA LYS A 163 38.09 16.22 6.22
C LYS A 163 37.30 15.73 7.42
N ARG A 164 35.98 15.71 7.31
CA ARG A 164 35.07 15.32 8.39
C ARG A 164 34.13 14.24 7.91
N ALA A 165 33.76 13.35 8.81
CA ALA A 165 32.81 12.26 8.54
C ALA A 165 31.80 12.11 9.68
N PHE A 166 30.68 11.48 9.34
CA PHE A 166 29.67 11.09 10.31
C PHE A 166 29.95 9.67 10.80
N VAL A 167 29.97 9.49 12.12
CA VAL A 167 30.10 8.18 12.73
C VAL A 167 28.70 7.59 12.83
N VAL A 168 28.39 6.63 11.96
CA VAL A 168 27.10 5.91 12.00
C VAL A 168 27.31 4.57 12.65
N THR A 169 26.83 4.42 13.88
CA THR A 169 26.77 3.12 14.54
C THR A 169 25.57 2.36 13.98
N ARG A 170 25.82 1.31 13.17
CA ARG A 170 24.74 0.41 12.76
C ARG A 170 24.26 -0.35 13.98
N LYS A 171 23.08 -0.01 14.49
CA LYS A 171 22.33 -0.92 15.37
C LYS A 171 22.05 -2.18 14.57
N HIS A 172 22.25 -3.35 15.18
CA HIS A 172 21.87 -4.61 14.57
C HIS A 172 20.34 -4.63 14.51
N GLU A 173 19.77 -4.25 13.37
CA GLU A 173 18.33 -4.33 13.16
C GLU A 173 17.94 -5.82 13.27
N THR A 174 17.05 -6.13 14.20
CA THR A 174 16.32 -7.41 14.21
C THR A 174 15.38 -7.40 13.02
N PHE A 175 15.91 -7.68 11.83
CA PHE A 175 15.12 -7.89 10.64
C PHE A 175 14.09 -8.99 10.90
N SER A 176 12.85 -8.78 10.44
CA SER A 176 11.84 -9.83 10.36
C SER A 176 12.43 -11.05 9.63
N GLU A 177 12.07 -12.27 10.04
CA GLU A 177 12.63 -13.51 9.46
C GLU A 177 12.48 -13.55 7.94
N SER A 178 11.36 -13.04 7.41
CA SER A 178 11.11 -12.94 5.97
C SER A 178 12.13 -12.04 5.26
N GLU A 179 12.54 -10.94 5.87
CA GLU A 179 13.48 -9.98 5.29
C GLU A 179 14.93 -10.51 5.34
N LYS A 180 15.27 -11.31 6.36
CA LYS A 180 16.55 -12.02 6.42
C LYS A 180 16.65 -13.06 5.31
N LEU A 181 15.60 -13.86 5.15
CA LEU A 181 15.55 -14.95 4.17
C LEU A 181 15.64 -14.40 2.73
N MET A 182 14.96 -13.30 2.44
CA MET A 182 15.04 -12.58 1.16
C MET A 182 16.45 -12.04 0.88
N LYS A 183 17.10 -11.42 1.87
CA LYS A 183 18.48 -10.92 1.72
C LYS A 183 19.49 -12.05 1.54
N GLU A 184 19.28 -13.17 2.22
CA GLU A 184 20.14 -14.34 2.11
C GLU A 184 20.00 -15.02 0.74
N GLN A 185 18.77 -15.17 0.24
CA GLN A 185 18.51 -15.63 -1.13
C GLN A 185 19.16 -14.71 -2.16
N GLN A 186 19.02 -13.39 -2.00
CA GLN A 186 19.61 -12.41 -2.90
C GLN A 186 21.15 -12.43 -2.85
N ALA A 187 21.75 -12.59 -1.67
CA ALA A 187 23.20 -12.73 -1.50
C ALA A 187 23.72 -14.04 -2.10
N ASN A 188 22.96 -15.13 -1.99
CA ASN A 188 23.30 -16.42 -2.57
C ASN A 188 23.21 -16.40 -4.10
N ALA A 189 22.17 -15.78 -4.67
CA ALA A 189 22.05 -15.56 -6.11
C ALA A 189 23.25 -14.77 -6.67
N ILE A 190 23.65 -13.69 -5.99
CA ILE A 190 24.84 -12.90 -6.37
C ILE A 190 26.13 -13.74 -6.26
N ARG A 191 26.25 -14.59 -5.23
CA ARG A 191 27.40 -15.49 -5.09
C ARG A 191 27.46 -16.53 -6.19
N GLU A 192 26.33 -17.10 -6.58
CA GLU A 192 26.23 -18.06 -7.67
C GLU A 192 26.55 -17.41 -9.01
N GLU A 193 26.03 -16.22 -9.27
CA GLU A 193 26.35 -15.45 -10.47
C GLU A 193 27.85 -15.15 -10.56
N LYS A 194 28.47 -14.72 -9.45
CA LYS A 194 29.94 -14.52 -9.37
C LYS A 194 30.71 -15.82 -9.62
N ARG A 195 30.26 -16.96 -9.10
CA ARG A 195 30.88 -18.28 -9.34
C ARG A 195 30.77 -18.70 -10.81
N LEU A 196 29.62 -18.46 -11.44
CA LEU A 196 29.40 -18.75 -12.85
C LEU A 196 30.25 -17.85 -13.75
N LEU A 197 30.35 -16.55 -13.45
CA LEU A 197 31.24 -15.62 -14.15
C LEU A 197 32.71 -16.04 -14.03
N LEU A 198 33.16 -16.46 -12.85
CA LEU A 198 34.51 -17.00 -12.66
C LEU A 198 34.74 -18.27 -13.48
N LYS A 199 33.78 -19.21 -13.49
CA LYS A 199 33.87 -20.43 -14.31
C LYS A 199 33.89 -20.15 -15.81
N ARG A 200 33.16 -19.13 -16.27
CA ARG A 200 33.22 -18.67 -17.68
C ARG A 200 34.61 -18.13 -18.00
N ARG A 201 35.13 -17.20 -17.19
CA ARG A 201 36.51 -16.68 -17.34
C ARG A 201 37.57 -17.77 -17.36
N PHE A 202 37.46 -18.77 -16.48
CA PHE A 202 38.40 -19.90 -16.45
C PHE A 202 38.35 -20.76 -17.72
N ARG A 203 37.16 -20.96 -18.30
CA ARG A 203 36.98 -21.72 -19.54
C ARG A 203 37.55 -20.97 -20.74
N ASP A 204 37.35 -19.66 -20.80
CA ASP A 204 37.88 -18.79 -21.86
C ASP A 204 39.42 -18.77 -21.85
N ILE A 205 40.04 -18.81 -20.66
CA ILE A 205 41.51 -18.93 -20.51
C ILE A 205 42.00 -20.30 -21.00
N HIS A 206 41.24 -21.38 -20.79
CA HIS A 206 41.61 -22.72 -21.26
C HIS A 206 41.49 -22.88 -22.78
N HIS A 207 40.55 -22.18 -23.42
CA HIS A 207 40.37 -22.24 -24.88
C HIS A 207 41.35 -21.34 -25.66
N THR A 208 41.97 -20.35 -25.03
CA THR A 208 42.89 -19.41 -25.69
C THR A 208 44.35 -19.90 -25.76
N VAL A 209 44.70 -21.05 -25.17
CA VAL A 209 46.08 -21.58 -25.23
C VAL A 209 46.09 -23.09 -25.51
N PRO A 210 46.24 -23.52 -26.78
CA PRO A 210 46.52 -24.91 -27.09
C PRO A 210 48.03 -25.18 -27.00
N GLY A 211 48.41 -25.98 -26.00
CA GLY A 211 49.61 -26.81 -26.01
C GLY A 211 50.93 -26.12 -25.64
N HIS A 212 51.29 -26.11 -24.35
CA HIS A 212 52.67 -26.34 -23.87
C HIS A 212 52.65 -26.62 -22.35
N PRO A 213 53.06 -27.82 -21.88
CA PRO A 213 52.92 -28.23 -20.48
C PRO A 213 54.08 -27.70 -19.61
N GLY A 214 54.27 -26.38 -19.58
CA GLY A 214 55.41 -25.76 -18.88
C GLY A 214 55.10 -24.55 -17.99
N HIS A 215 53.87 -24.03 -17.98
CA HIS A 215 53.59 -22.72 -17.35
C HIS A 215 52.48 -22.72 -16.27
N LEU A 216 52.01 -23.90 -15.84
CA LEU A 216 50.99 -24.01 -14.77
C LEU A 216 51.51 -23.65 -13.37
N SER A 217 52.82 -23.65 -13.14
CA SER A 217 53.41 -23.33 -11.83
C SER A 217 53.51 -21.82 -11.56
N LYS A 218 53.59 -20.98 -12.61
CA LYS A 218 53.71 -19.51 -12.46
C LYS A 218 52.37 -18.78 -12.26
N LEU A 219 51.25 -19.34 -12.74
CA LEU A 219 49.92 -18.72 -12.60
C LEU A 219 49.19 -19.08 -11.30
N ARG A 220 49.57 -20.20 -10.65
CA ARG A 220 49.02 -20.57 -9.33
C ARG A 220 49.38 -19.55 -8.24
N ASN A 221 50.50 -18.85 -8.37
CA ASN A 221 50.92 -17.79 -7.45
C ASN A 221 50.26 -16.42 -7.74
N ALA A 222 49.64 -16.23 -8.91
CA ALA A 222 48.93 -14.98 -9.25
C ALA A 222 47.46 -14.98 -8.80
N PHE A 223 46.90 -16.15 -8.45
CA PHE A 223 45.53 -16.32 -7.98
C PHE A 223 45.49 -16.76 -6.50
N ARG A 224 46.19 -16.03 -5.64
CA ARG A 224 45.82 -15.99 -4.22
C ARG A 224 44.80 -14.85 -4.10
N PRO A 225 43.54 -15.08 -3.70
CA PRO A 225 42.69 -13.97 -3.32
C PRO A 225 43.35 -13.32 -2.10
N GLU A 226 43.92 -12.13 -2.30
CA GLU A 226 44.24 -11.20 -1.22
C GLU A 226 42.92 -10.88 -0.52
N THR A 227 42.49 -11.75 0.39
CA THR A 227 41.57 -11.37 1.44
C THR A 227 42.30 -10.30 2.24
N PRO A 228 41.80 -9.06 2.35
CA PRO A 228 42.26 -8.18 3.40
C PRO A 228 41.71 -8.79 4.69
N TYR A 229 42.50 -9.68 5.30
CA TYR A 229 42.39 -9.94 6.72
C TYR A 229 42.79 -8.64 7.39
N ILE A 230 41.80 -7.79 7.70
CA ILE A 230 41.96 -6.82 8.76
C ILE A 230 42.13 -7.67 10.02
N PRO A 231 43.28 -7.64 10.72
CA PRO A 231 43.39 -8.34 11.97
C PRO A 231 42.38 -7.70 12.92
N THR A 232 41.39 -8.47 13.36
CA THR A 232 40.60 -8.10 14.53
C THR A 232 41.58 -7.86 15.68
N PRO A 233 41.65 -6.66 16.28
CA PRO A 233 42.47 -6.48 17.47
C PRO A 233 41.93 -7.40 18.56
N MET A 234 42.84 -8.14 19.19
CA MET A 234 42.57 -8.95 20.39
C MET A 234 41.81 -8.12 21.44
N PRO A 235 40.90 -8.71 22.21
CA PRO A 235 40.20 -7.99 23.26
C PRO A 235 41.20 -7.59 24.34
N THR A 236 41.58 -6.31 24.36
CA THR A 236 42.30 -5.72 25.48
C THR A 236 41.38 -5.71 26.69
N ARG A 237 41.79 -6.43 27.73
CA ARG A 237 41.16 -6.50 29.05
C ARG A 237 40.93 -5.07 29.58
N TRP A 238 39.67 -4.71 29.82
CA TRP A 238 39.30 -3.45 30.44
C TRP A 238 39.97 -3.30 31.82
N PRO A 239 40.58 -2.15 32.15
CA PRO A 239 40.93 -1.83 33.52
C PRO A 239 39.65 -1.53 34.32
N ASN A 240 39.53 -2.16 35.49
CA ASN A 240 38.47 -1.90 36.46
C ASN A 240 38.42 -0.40 36.81
N LEU A 241 37.35 0.28 36.40
CA LEU A 241 36.97 1.56 36.99
C LEU A 241 36.18 1.26 38.27
N LYS A 242 36.82 1.59 39.41
CA LYS A 242 36.21 1.61 40.73
C LYS A 242 34.99 2.53 40.71
N LYS A 243 33.93 2.06 41.37
CA LYS A 243 32.78 2.86 41.80
C LYS A 243 33.24 3.81 42.90
N GLU A 244 33.05 5.10 42.66
CA GLU A 244 32.71 6.11 43.67
C GLU A 244 31.60 6.99 43.08
#